data_AF-A0A7Y2AII7-F1
#
_entry.id   AF-A0A7Y2AII7-F1
#
_cell.length_a   1.000
_cell.length_b   1.000
_cell.length_c   1.000
_cell.angle_alpha   90.00
_cell.angle_beta   90.00
_cell.angle_gamma   90.00
#
_symmetry.space_group_name_H-M   'P 1'
#
loop_
_entity.id
_entity.type
_entity.pdbx_description
1 polymer ?
#
loop_
_entity_poly.entity_id
_entity_poly.type
_entity_poly.pdbx_seq_one_letter_code
_entity_poly.pdbx_strand_id
1 'polypeptide(L)'
;PAGLGWWGRMIEEVPETVLFNLNDDPGETTNVAKQHPEVVASLMNRIERARSDLGDIDQTGSGARLMDKGPRKLQVPIKKAK
;
A
#
# COMPACT_ATOMS: atom_id res chain seq x y z
N PRO A 1 -5.56 12.43 2.78
CA PRO A 1 -6.99 12.04 2.61
C PRO A 1 -7.88 12.55 3.76
N ALA A 2 -9.20 12.74 3.52
CA ALA A 2 -10.12 13.16 4.58
C ALA A 2 -10.25 12.07 5.66
N GLY A 3 -10.20 12.43 6.95
CA GLY A 3 -10.23 11.50 8.08
C GLY A 3 -8.87 11.20 8.74
N LEU A 4 -7.75 11.66 8.17
CA LEU A 4 -6.38 11.42 8.67
C LEU A 4 -5.77 12.63 9.43
N GLY A 5 -6.56 13.67 9.73
CA GLY A 5 -6.08 14.87 10.42
C GLY A 5 -5.01 15.66 9.64
N TRP A 6 -4.15 16.39 10.36
CA TRP A 6 -3.05 17.18 9.76
C TRP A 6 -2.01 16.29 9.06
N TRP A 7 -1.67 15.13 9.63
CA TRP A 7 -0.71 14.17 9.07
C TRP A 7 -1.14 13.57 7.73
N GLY A 8 -2.44 13.44 7.49
CA GLY A 8 -2.98 12.94 6.22
C GLY A 8 -2.68 13.78 4.99
N ARG A 9 -2.13 14.99 5.17
CA ARG A 9 -1.63 15.85 4.08
C ARG A 9 -0.21 15.52 3.66
N MET A 10 0.49 14.68 4.44
CA MET A 10 1.89 14.29 4.21
C MET A 10 2.03 12.92 3.53
N ILE A 11 0.91 12.22 3.31
CA ILE A 11 0.90 10.98 2.50
C ILE A 11 0.74 11.42 1.05
N GLU A 12 1.86 11.66 0.38
CA GLU A 12 1.88 11.74 -1.08
C GLU A 12 1.79 10.33 -1.64
N GLU A 13 0.85 10.14 -2.58
CA GLU A 13 0.81 8.94 -3.39
C GLU A 13 2.08 8.90 -4.23
N VAL A 14 2.78 7.75 -4.24
CA VAL A 14 3.92 7.58 -5.15
C VAL A 14 3.36 7.54 -6.57
N PRO A 15 3.73 8.48 -7.46
CA PRO A 15 3.05 8.68 -8.74
C PRO A 15 3.32 7.55 -9.74
N GLU A 16 4.38 6.77 -9.53
CA GLU A 16 4.73 5.63 -10.37
C GLU A 16 5.24 4.45 -9.55
N THR A 17 5.26 3.27 -10.14
CA THR A 17 5.84 2.08 -9.50
C THR A 17 7.36 2.22 -9.44
N VAL A 18 7.91 2.07 -8.23
CA VAL A 18 9.35 2.12 -7.97
C VAL A 18 9.82 0.79 -7.39
N LEU A 19 11.04 0.39 -7.74
CA LEU A 19 11.72 -0.79 -7.20
C LEU A 19 13.17 -0.41 -6.88
N PHE A 20 13.64 -0.74 -5.69
CA PHE A 20 14.99 -0.47 -5.23
C PHE A 20 15.69 -1.77 -4.83
N ASN A 21 16.99 -1.87 -5.12
CA ASN A 21 17.82 -2.96 -4.62
C ASN A 21 18.56 -2.48 -3.37
N LEU A 22 18.04 -2.81 -2.20
CA LEU A 22 18.57 -2.32 -0.92
C LEU A 22 19.97 -2.84 -0.57
N ASN A 23 20.46 -3.90 -1.23
CA ASN A 23 21.84 -4.36 -1.01
C ASN A 23 22.86 -3.38 -1.61
N ASP A 24 22.53 -2.82 -2.77
CA ASP A 24 23.44 -1.94 -3.53
C ASP A 24 23.05 -0.45 -3.38
N ASP A 25 21.79 -0.15 -3.09
CA ASP A 25 21.23 1.19 -2.90
C ASP A 25 20.32 1.26 -1.65
N PRO A 26 20.90 1.25 -0.43
CA PRO A 26 20.15 1.41 0.81
C PRO A 26 19.44 2.76 0.94
N GLY A 27 19.86 3.76 0.15
CA GLY A 27 19.30 5.11 0.15
C GLY A 27 18.08 5.27 -0.76
N GLU A 28 17.64 4.21 -1.44
CA GLU A 28 16.48 4.22 -2.36
C GLU A 28 16.56 5.35 -3.41
N THR A 29 17.77 5.60 -3.92
CA THR A 29 18.03 6.71 -4.85
C THR A 29 17.82 6.34 -6.31
N THR A 30 17.85 5.05 -6.64
CA THR A 30 17.87 4.54 -8.01
C THR A 30 16.69 3.59 -8.26
N ASN A 31 15.66 4.10 -8.94
CA ASN A 31 14.53 3.27 -9.36
C ASN A 31 14.93 2.31 -10.50
N VAL A 32 14.85 1.00 -10.23
CA VAL A 32 15.15 -0.08 -11.18
C VAL A 32 13.90 -0.85 -11.67
N ALA A 33 12.69 -0.31 -11.46
CA ALA A 33 11.45 -1.00 -11.78
C ALA A 33 11.30 -1.36 -13.27
N LYS A 34 11.72 -0.46 -14.17
CA LYS A 34 11.62 -0.67 -15.63
C LYS A 34 12.59 -1.76 -16.13
N GLN A 35 13.69 -1.96 -15.43
CA GLN A 35 14.72 -2.95 -15.75
C GLN A 35 14.34 -4.36 -15.29
N HIS A 36 13.46 -4.49 -14.29
CA HIS A 36 13.06 -5.78 -13.69
C HIS A 36 11.53 -5.96 -13.60
N PRO A 37 10.81 -5.93 -14.74
CA PRO A 37 9.35 -6.02 -14.77
C PRO A 37 8.80 -7.32 -14.17
N GLU A 38 9.53 -8.42 -14.29
CA GLU A 38 9.16 -9.72 -13.71
C GLU A 38 9.21 -9.72 -12.18
N VAL A 39 10.18 -9.01 -11.60
CA VAL A 39 10.31 -8.86 -10.14
C VAL A 39 9.16 -7.99 -9.62
N VAL A 40 8.88 -6.88 -10.31
CA VAL A 40 7.74 -6.01 -10.00
C VAL A 40 6.44 -6.82 -10.01
N ALA A 41 6.18 -7.60 -11.06
CA ALA A 41 4.97 -8.42 -11.14
C ALA A 41 4.87 -9.44 -9.98
N SER A 42 5.98 -10.09 -9.63
CA SER A 42 6.03 -11.04 -8.51
C SER A 42 5.74 -10.38 -7.16
N LEU A 43 6.30 -9.18 -6.92
CA LEU A 43 6.06 -8.41 -5.70
C LEU A 43 4.63 -7.88 -5.63
N MET A 44 4.07 -7.39 -6.74
CA MET A 44 2.68 -6.94 -6.81
C MET A 44 1.70 -8.07 -6.45
N ASN A 45 1.95 -9.30 -6.92
CA ASN A 45 1.14 -10.46 -6.51
C ASN A 45 1.22 -10.73 -5.00
N ARG A 46 2.38 -10.53 -4.38
CA ARG A 46 2.53 -10.66 -2.92
C ARG A 46 1.80 -9.56 -2.17
N ILE A 47 1.82 -8.33 -2.69
CA ILE A 47 1.07 -7.19 -2.14
C ILE A 47 -0.43 -7.49 -2.15
N GLU A 48 -0.98 -7.99 -3.26
CA GLU A 48 -2.41 -8.35 -3.33
C GLU A 48 -2.78 -9.43 -2.31
N ARG A 49 -1.92 -10.44 -2.12
CA ARG A 49 -2.12 -11.44 -1.09
C ARG A 49 -2.08 -10.84 0.32
N ALA A 50 -1.14 -9.94 0.59
CA ALA A 50 -1.03 -9.26 1.88
C ALA A 50 -2.25 -8.38 2.16
N ARG A 51 -2.73 -7.62 1.16
CA ARG A 51 -3.97 -6.84 1.25
C ARG A 51 -5.15 -7.74 1.60
N SER A 52 -5.30 -8.89 0.94
CA SER A 52 -6.41 -9.83 1.20
C SER A 52 -6.37 -10.43 2.62
N ASP A 53 -5.17 -10.70 3.14
CA ASP A 53 -4.99 -11.30 4.46
C ASP A 53 -5.06 -10.27 5.60
N LEU A 54 -4.24 -9.21 5.52
CA LEU A 54 -4.07 -8.20 6.57
C LEU A 54 -5.10 -7.06 6.46
N GLY A 55 -5.58 -6.80 5.26
CA GLY A 55 -6.41 -5.63 4.93
C GLY A 55 -5.58 -4.48 4.39
N ASP A 56 -6.29 -3.46 3.92
CA ASP A 56 -5.77 -2.17 3.48
C ASP A 56 -6.77 -1.10 3.90
N ILE A 57 -6.55 0.16 3.53
CA ILE A 57 -7.42 1.26 3.91
C ILE A 57 -8.87 1.03 3.46
N ASP A 58 -9.12 0.48 2.26
CA ASP A 58 -10.46 0.23 1.70
C ASP A 58 -10.96 -1.22 1.83
N GLN A 59 -10.16 -2.12 2.39
CA GLN A 59 -10.52 -3.54 2.49
C GLN A 59 -10.20 -4.13 3.87
N THR A 60 -11.15 -4.90 4.43
CA THR A 60 -10.89 -5.66 5.65
C THR A 60 -10.20 -6.98 5.29
N GLY A 61 -9.04 -7.23 5.89
CA GLY A 61 -8.30 -8.47 5.71
C GLY A 61 -8.99 -9.67 6.36
N SER A 62 -8.94 -10.81 5.68
CA SER A 62 -9.54 -12.06 6.17
C SER A 62 -8.87 -12.60 7.45
N GLY A 63 -7.58 -12.33 7.65
CA GLY A 63 -6.80 -12.69 8.84
C GLY A 63 -6.69 -11.57 9.88
N ALA A 64 -7.29 -10.40 9.64
CA ALA A 64 -7.20 -9.25 10.53
C ALA A 64 -7.89 -9.52 11.88
N ARG A 65 -7.16 -9.34 12.98
CA ARG A 65 -7.69 -9.48 14.34
C ARG A 65 -8.22 -8.14 14.83
N LEU A 66 -9.54 -8.04 14.92
CA LEU A 66 -10.24 -6.83 15.34
C LEU A 66 -10.62 -6.90 16.82
N MET A 67 -10.55 -5.76 17.52
CA MET A 67 -11.01 -5.66 18.91
C MET A 67 -12.54 -5.65 19.00
N ASP A 68 -13.20 -4.97 18.06
CA ASP A 68 -14.65 -4.90 17.97
C ASP A 68 -15.24 -6.01 17.10
N LYS A 69 -16.49 -6.38 17.37
CA LYS A 69 -17.24 -7.34 16.55
C LYS A 69 -17.76 -6.67 15.27
N GLY A 70 -17.60 -7.33 14.13
CA GLY A 70 -18.12 -6.91 12.83
C GLY A 70 -17.05 -6.32 11.90
N PRO A 71 -17.40 -5.99 10.65
CA PRO A 71 -16.46 -5.49 9.66
C PRO A 71 -15.97 -4.07 10.03
N ARG A 72 -14.67 -3.79 9.86
CA ARG A 72 -14.16 -2.42 10.00
C ARG A 72 -14.80 -1.54 8.93
N LYS A 73 -15.31 -0.39 9.36
CA LYS A 73 -15.81 0.66 8.47
C LYS A 73 -14.85 1.83 8.54
N LEU A 74 -14.51 2.36 7.37
CA LEU A 74 -13.86 3.65 7.31
C LEU A 74 -14.78 4.73 7.89
N GLN A 75 -14.22 5.58 8.74
CA GLN A 75 -14.95 6.74 9.27
C GLN A 75 -15.26 7.76 8.16
N VAL A 76 -14.45 7.77 7.09
CA VAL A 76 -14.62 8.64 5.92
C VAL A 76 -14.42 7.81 4.65
N PRO A 77 -15.32 7.91 3.64
CA PRO A 77 -15.15 7.19 2.39
C PRO A 77 -13.90 7.67 1.65
N ILE A 78 -13.15 6.73 1.08
CA ILE A 78 -11.99 7.05 0.24
C ILE A 78 -12.50 7.64 -1.08
N LYS A 79 -11.95 8.79 -1.47
CA LYS A 79 -12.10 9.29 -2.84
C LYS A 79 -11.29 8.37 -3.74
N LYS A 80 -11.96 7.58 -4.58
CA LYS A 80 -11.28 6.88 -5.68
C LYS A 80 -10.72 7.93 -6.64
N ALA A 81 -9.45 7.81 -7.00
CA ALA A 81 -8.90 8.54 -8.13
C ALA A 81 -9.70 8.16 -9.40
N LYS A 82 -9.93 9.15 -10.27
CA LYS A 82 -10.68 8.99 -11.52
C LYS A 82 -9.78 8.43 -12.61
#